data_AF-A0A942RE56-F1
#
_entry.id   AF-A0A942RE56-F1
#
_cell.length_a   1.000
_cell.length_b   1.000
_cell.length_c   1.000
_cell.angle_alpha   90.00
_cell.angle_beta   90.00
_cell.angle_gamma   90.00
#
_symmetry.space_group_name_H-M   'P 1'
#
loop_
_entity.id
_entity.type
_entity.pdbx_description
1 polymer ?
#
loop_
_entity_poly.entity_id
_entity_poly.type
_entity_poly.pdbx_seq_one_letter_code
_entity_poly.pdbx_strand_id
1 'polypeptide(L)'
;MQRTKSKNPALICTFGQIKLASLVLLDKLKEQVDSIYYSGDFDPEGLLIADRLKERYRDKLELWRFGVENYEQIKSDKTIEATRMKKLDNINTPEIKSLANRLKADGYAAYQELLTERYVEDILALL
;
A
#
# COMPACT_ATOMS: atom_id res chain seq x y z
N MET A 1 -8.62 16.93 -3.04
CA MET A 1 -8.16 17.76 -1.90
C MET A 1 -9.26 18.52 -1.16
N GLN A 2 -10.38 18.93 -1.78
CA GLN A 2 -11.44 19.66 -1.05
C GLN A 2 -12.15 18.82 0.02
N ARG A 3 -12.31 17.50 -0.22
CA ARG A 3 -13.12 16.60 0.61
C ARG A 3 -12.60 16.39 2.03
N THR A 4 -11.28 16.45 2.23
CA THR A 4 -10.62 16.24 3.53
C THR A 4 -9.95 17.51 4.06
N LYS A 5 -10.33 18.69 3.52
CA LYS A 5 -9.68 19.96 3.83
C LYS A 5 -9.71 20.30 5.32
N SER A 6 -10.79 19.97 6.03
CA SER A 6 -10.94 20.21 7.48
C SER A 6 -9.90 19.48 8.33
N LYS A 7 -9.36 18.37 7.83
CA LYS A 7 -8.37 17.54 8.53
C LYS A 7 -6.93 17.90 8.18
N ASN A 8 -6.72 18.56 7.03
CA ASN A 8 -5.41 18.95 6.51
C ASN A 8 -4.35 17.81 6.56
N PRO A 9 -4.64 16.63 5.96
CA PRO A 9 -3.73 15.49 6.03
C PRO A 9 -2.43 15.77 5.26
N ALA A 10 -1.30 15.37 5.83
CA ALA A 10 -0.03 15.31 5.10
C ALA A 10 -0.02 14.07 4.20
N LEU A 11 0.12 14.27 2.89
CA LEU A 11 0.11 13.20 1.88
C LEU A 11 1.39 13.25 1.04
N ILE A 12 1.99 12.09 0.79
CA ILE A 12 3.19 11.94 -0.03
C ILE A 12 2.89 10.96 -1.15
N CYS A 13 3.20 11.34 -2.39
CA CYS A 13 3.12 10.46 -3.56
C CYS A 13 4.53 10.22 -4.12
N THR A 14 4.95 8.94 -4.21
CA THR A 14 6.32 8.56 -4.63
C THR A 14 6.42 8.16 -6.11
N PHE A 15 5.33 8.22 -6.87
CA PHE A 15 5.24 7.90 -8.31
C PHE A 15 5.85 6.53 -8.68
N GLY A 16 5.31 5.45 -8.09
CA GLY A 16 5.74 4.07 -8.35
C GLY A 16 6.96 3.66 -7.51
N GLN A 17 8.00 3.12 -8.16
CA GLN A 17 9.22 2.67 -7.47
C GLN A 17 9.84 3.81 -6.66
N ILE A 18 10.05 3.55 -5.37
CA ILE A 18 10.47 4.58 -4.42
C ILE A 18 11.93 4.97 -4.69
N LYS A 19 12.13 6.24 -5.05
CA LYS A 19 13.47 6.80 -5.28
C LYS A 19 14.19 7.05 -3.96
N LEU A 20 15.52 7.10 -4.01
CA LEU A 20 16.37 7.38 -2.84
C LEU A 20 15.96 8.67 -2.11
N ALA A 21 15.64 9.74 -2.84
CA ALA A 21 15.20 11.00 -2.23
C ALA A 21 13.91 10.83 -1.40
N SER A 22 12.96 10.01 -1.85
CA SER A 22 11.74 9.70 -1.12
C SER A 22 12.04 8.87 0.13
N LEU A 23 12.94 7.89 0.05
CA LEU A 23 13.39 7.14 1.23
C LEU A 23 14.05 8.04 2.26
N VAL A 24 14.94 8.94 1.83
CA VAL A 24 15.59 9.91 2.74
C VAL A 24 14.57 10.84 3.39
N LEU A 25 13.52 11.25 2.67
CA LEU A 25 12.42 12.02 3.25
C LEU A 25 11.68 11.21 4.33
N LEU A 26 11.26 9.98 4.02
CA LEU A 26 10.56 9.11 4.97
C LEU A 26 11.42 8.78 6.21
N ASP A 27 12.73 8.59 6.02
CA ASP A 27 13.68 8.37 7.12
C ASP A 27 13.81 9.57 8.06
N LYS A 28 13.62 10.80 7.55
CA LYS A 28 13.58 12.00 8.38
C LYS A 28 12.24 12.17 9.07
N LEU A 29 11.15 11.82 8.39
CA LEU A 29 9.80 11.95 8.92
C LEU A 29 9.47 10.93 10.01
N LYS A 30 9.97 9.69 9.93
CA LYS A 30 9.66 8.63 10.91
C LYS A 30 10.00 8.99 12.35
N GLU A 31 10.95 9.89 12.56
CA GLU A 31 11.37 10.36 13.89
C GLU A 31 10.50 11.52 14.42
N GLN A 32 9.65 12.10 13.55
CA GLN A 32 8.83 13.28 13.83
C GLN A 32 7.33 12.97 13.84
N VAL A 33 6.95 11.73 13.50
CA VAL A 33 5.55 11.29 13.45
C VAL A 33 5.36 9.98 14.22
N ASP A 34 4.14 9.75 14.70
CA ASP A 34 3.80 8.52 15.41
C ASP A 34 3.88 7.31 14.47
N SER A 35 3.21 7.40 13.32
CA SER A 35 3.12 6.36 12.30
C SER A 35 3.08 6.93 10.89
N ILE A 36 3.61 6.18 9.93
CA ILE A 36 3.49 6.42 8.48
C ILE A 36 2.46 5.43 7.93
N TYR A 37 1.42 5.93 7.26
CA TYR A 37 0.42 5.09 6.61
C TYR A 37 0.77 4.91 5.13
N TYR A 38 0.86 3.66 4.68
CA TYR A 38 1.17 3.31 3.30
C TYR A 38 -0.01 2.61 2.61
N SER A 39 -0.34 3.07 1.41
CA SER A 39 -1.26 2.38 0.49
C SER A 39 -0.60 2.29 -0.89
N GLY A 40 -1.02 1.31 -1.69
CA GLY A 40 -0.48 1.03 -3.02
C GLY A 40 -1.44 0.17 -3.85
N ASP A 41 -1.04 -0.13 -5.08
CA ASP A 41 -1.76 -1.06 -5.95
C ASP A 41 -1.62 -2.52 -5.50
N PHE A 42 -2.64 -3.32 -5.81
CA PHE A 42 -2.68 -4.75 -5.54
C PHE A 42 -2.19 -5.51 -6.77
N ASP A 43 -0.88 -5.41 -7.01
CA ASP A 43 -0.17 -6.16 -8.03
C ASP A 43 1.23 -6.57 -7.50
N PRO A 44 2.00 -7.39 -8.24
CA PRO A 44 3.29 -7.85 -7.74
C PRO A 44 4.29 -6.74 -7.41
N GLU A 45 4.30 -5.66 -8.18
CA GLU A 45 5.18 -4.51 -7.95
C GLU A 45 4.74 -3.69 -6.72
N GLY A 46 3.45 -3.45 -6.56
CA GLY A 46 2.88 -2.75 -5.40
C GLY A 46 3.11 -3.52 -4.10
N LEU A 47 2.87 -4.83 -4.08
CA LEU A 47 3.12 -5.67 -2.90
C LEU A 47 4.61 -5.70 -2.54
N LEU A 48 5.52 -5.73 -3.52
CA LEU A 48 6.96 -5.66 -3.25
C LEU A 48 7.40 -4.31 -2.67
N ILE A 49 6.78 -3.21 -3.10
CA ILE A 49 7.05 -1.89 -2.52
C ILE A 49 6.57 -1.86 -1.07
N ALA A 50 5.35 -2.35 -0.81
CA ALA A 50 4.79 -2.46 0.53
C ALA A 50 5.68 -3.28 1.45
N ASP A 51 6.18 -4.43 0.97
CA ASP A 51 7.02 -5.35 1.74
C ASP A 51 8.34 -4.71 2.13
N ARG A 52 9.06 -4.10 1.18
CA ARG A 52 10.32 -3.39 1.45
C ARG A 52 10.14 -2.24 2.44
N LEU A 53 9.04 -1.51 2.32
CA LEU A 53 8.72 -0.41 3.22
C LEU A 53 8.41 -0.92 4.63
N LYS A 54 7.61 -1.98 4.74
CA LYS A 54 7.26 -2.59 6.03
C LYS A 54 8.47 -3.23 6.70
N GLU A 55 9.38 -3.86 5.95
CA GLU A 55 10.65 -4.35 6.49
C GLU A 55 11.54 -3.22 7.01
N ARG A 56 11.60 -2.09 6.28
CA ARG A 56 12.43 -0.93 6.64
C ARG A 56 11.92 -0.21 7.89
N TYR A 57 10.61 0.05 7.95
CA TYR A 57 10.01 0.92 8.97
C TYR A 57 9.27 0.16 10.07
N ARG A 58 9.00 -1.13 9.89
CA ARG A 58 8.43 -2.04 10.91
C ARG A 58 7.15 -1.49 11.55
N ASP A 59 7.18 -1.28 12.86
CA ASP A 59 6.11 -0.73 13.69
C ASP A 59 5.81 0.74 13.38
N LYS A 60 6.73 1.47 12.75
CA LYS A 60 6.51 2.85 12.31
C LYS A 60 5.71 2.96 11.01
N LEU A 61 5.43 1.87 10.32
CA LEU A 61 4.64 1.88 9.09
C LEU A 61 3.43 0.98 9.17
N GLU A 62 2.26 1.56 8.96
CA GLU A 62 0.98 0.87 8.93
C GLU A 62 0.49 0.70 7.50
N LEU A 63 0.05 -0.52 7.18
CA LEU A 63 -0.53 -0.85 5.89
C LEU A 63 -1.99 -0.38 5.85
N TRP A 64 -2.23 0.73 5.14
CA TRP A 64 -3.52 1.41 5.12
C TRP A 64 -4.42 0.88 4.02
N ARG A 65 -5.49 0.18 4.44
CA ARG A 65 -6.44 -0.52 3.55
C ARG A 65 -5.73 -1.45 2.56
N PHE A 66 -4.61 -2.05 2.97
CA PHE A 66 -3.75 -2.87 2.10
C PHE A 66 -3.71 -4.32 2.59
N GLY A 67 -4.89 -4.93 2.65
CA GLY A 67 -5.09 -6.28 3.16
C GLY A 67 -6.05 -7.09 2.29
N VAL A 68 -6.19 -8.39 2.59
CA VAL A 68 -6.98 -9.35 1.80
C VAL A 68 -8.42 -8.86 1.58
N GLU A 69 -9.08 -8.36 2.63
CA GLU A 69 -10.46 -7.88 2.53
C GLU A 69 -10.62 -6.72 1.53
N ASN A 70 -9.65 -5.79 1.52
CA ASN A 70 -9.67 -4.65 0.61
C ASN A 70 -9.42 -5.10 -0.83
N TYR A 71 -8.51 -6.07 -1.03
CA TYR A 71 -8.28 -6.67 -2.34
C TYR A 71 -9.55 -7.33 -2.90
N GLU A 72 -10.24 -8.15 -2.11
CA GLU A 72 -11.48 -8.82 -2.55
C GLU A 72 -12.56 -7.83 -2.98
N GLN A 73 -12.66 -6.69 -2.28
CA GLN A 73 -13.66 -5.66 -2.57
C GLN A 73 -13.44 -4.96 -3.90
N ILE A 74 -12.18 -4.84 -4.34
CA ILE A 74 -11.80 -3.99 -5.48
C ILE A 74 -11.13 -4.74 -6.62
N LYS A 75 -10.95 -6.06 -6.51
CA LYS A 75 -10.28 -6.86 -7.53
C LYS A 75 -10.92 -6.65 -8.89
N SER A 76 -10.07 -6.49 -9.90
CA SER A 76 -10.49 -6.30 -11.28
C SER A 76 -10.52 -7.62 -12.04
N ASP A 77 -10.83 -7.57 -13.33
CA ASP A 77 -10.67 -8.65 -14.30
C ASP A 77 -9.27 -8.65 -14.97
N LYS A 78 -8.37 -7.74 -14.54
CA LYS A 78 -7.04 -7.62 -15.13
C LYS A 78 -6.14 -8.76 -14.69
N THR A 79 -5.83 -9.66 -15.62
CA THR A 79 -4.93 -10.79 -15.38
C THR A 79 -3.49 -10.36 -15.13
N ILE A 80 -2.79 -11.12 -14.28
CA ILE A 80 -1.37 -10.95 -13.97
C ILE A 80 -0.57 -12.05 -14.68
N GLU A 81 0.40 -11.61 -15.47
CA GLU A 81 1.34 -12.50 -16.16
C GLU A 81 2.10 -13.40 -15.17
N ALA A 82 2.29 -14.67 -15.53
CA ALA A 82 2.97 -15.64 -14.67
C ALA A 82 4.40 -15.20 -14.27
N THR A 83 5.11 -14.50 -15.15
CA THR A 83 6.44 -13.94 -14.88
C THR A 83 6.40 -12.85 -13.81
N ARG A 84 5.35 -12.01 -13.80
CA ARG A 84 5.12 -11.02 -12.74
C ARG A 84 4.70 -11.70 -11.44
N MET A 85 3.88 -12.75 -11.51
CA MET A 85 3.41 -13.49 -10.34
C MET A 85 4.55 -14.09 -9.50
N LYS A 86 5.61 -14.60 -10.16
CA LYS A 86 6.81 -15.13 -9.48
C LYS A 86 7.52 -14.11 -8.59
N LYS A 87 7.35 -12.80 -8.84
CA LYS A 87 7.96 -11.76 -8.00
C LYS A 87 7.50 -11.82 -6.55
N LEU A 88 6.27 -12.29 -6.32
CA LEU A 88 5.66 -12.43 -5.01
C LEU A 88 6.31 -13.51 -4.14
N ASP A 89 7.15 -14.39 -4.71
CA ASP A 89 7.94 -15.36 -3.94
C ASP A 89 9.00 -14.68 -3.06
N ASN A 90 9.33 -13.42 -3.34
CA ASN A 90 10.31 -12.64 -2.57
C ASN A 90 9.69 -11.83 -1.41
N ILE A 91 8.39 -11.99 -1.13
CA ILE A 91 7.72 -11.28 -0.04
C ILE A 91 8.06 -11.96 1.28
N ASN A 92 8.49 -11.17 2.27
CA ASN A 92 8.92 -11.69 3.56
C ASN A 92 7.92 -11.44 4.69
N THR A 93 7.19 -10.32 4.64
CA THR A 93 6.31 -9.85 5.71
C THR A 93 5.04 -10.71 5.83
N PRO A 94 4.67 -11.22 7.02
CA PRO A 94 3.51 -12.10 7.21
C PRO A 94 2.16 -11.52 6.73
N GLU A 95 1.90 -10.25 7.02
CA GLU A 95 0.65 -9.58 6.62
C GLU A 95 0.53 -9.54 5.09
N ILE A 96 1.64 -9.24 4.40
CA ILE A 96 1.69 -9.14 2.94
C ILE A 96 1.73 -10.52 2.29
N LYS A 97 2.35 -11.53 2.92
CA LYS A 97 2.30 -12.93 2.45
C LYS A 97 0.88 -13.44 2.30
N SER A 98 0.01 -13.13 3.25
CA SER A 98 -1.40 -13.52 3.20
C SER A 98 -2.10 -12.89 1.99
N LEU A 99 -1.86 -11.59 1.76
CA LEU A 99 -2.36 -10.89 0.58
C LEU A 99 -1.78 -11.43 -0.73
N ALA A 100 -0.47 -11.70 -0.77
CA ALA A 100 0.22 -12.26 -1.91
C ALA A 100 -0.33 -13.63 -2.31
N ASN A 101 -0.62 -14.48 -1.32
CA ASN A 101 -1.21 -15.80 -1.56
C ASN A 101 -2.62 -15.69 -2.13
N ARG A 102 -3.44 -14.75 -1.64
CA ARG A 102 -4.76 -14.50 -2.21
C ARG A 102 -4.68 -14.01 -3.65
N LEU A 103 -3.80 -13.05 -3.92
CA LEU A 103 -3.59 -12.50 -5.24
C LEU A 103 -3.05 -13.56 -6.22
N LYS A 104 -2.17 -14.48 -5.77
CA LYS A 104 -1.73 -15.65 -6.54
C LYS A 104 -2.87 -16.60 -6.88
N ALA A 105 -3.76 -16.87 -5.92
CA ALA A 105 -4.89 -17.76 -6.13
C ALA A 105 -5.88 -17.21 -7.18
N ASP A 106 -6.03 -15.88 -7.22
CA ASP A 106 -7.00 -15.21 -8.09
C ASP A 106 -6.43 -14.94 -9.47
N GLY A 107 -5.15 -14.54 -9.52
CA GLY A 107 -4.49 -14.18 -10.77
C GLY A 107 -4.85 -12.80 -11.29
N TYR A 108 -5.55 -11.97 -10.49
CA TYR A 108 -6.03 -10.65 -10.91
C TYR A 108 -5.39 -9.51 -10.12
N ALA A 109 -5.11 -8.40 -10.80
CA ALA A 109 -4.67 -7.16 -10.19
C ALA A 109 -5.85 -6.34 -9.65
N ALA A 110 -5.56 -5.40 -8.75
CA ALA A 110 -6.53 -4.41 -8.31
C ALA A 110 -5.89 -3.03 -8.17
N TYR A 111 -6.68 -2.00 -8.46
CA TYR A 111 -6.24 -0.60 -8.52
C TYR A 111 -6.58 0.12 -7.22
N GLN A 112 -5.60 0.79 -6.62
CA GLN A 112 -5.75 1.49 -5.36
C GLN A 112 -6.87 2.54 -5.40
N GLU A 113 -7.07 3.19 -6.54
CA GLU A 113 -8.01 4.31 -6.71
C GLU A 113 -9.46 3.90 -6.42
N LEU A 114 -9.79 2.62 -6.53
CA LEU A 114 -11.12 2.09 -6.18
C LEU A 114 -11.42 2.18 -4.68
N LEU A 115 -10.41 2.40 -3.84
CA LEU A 115 -10.55 2.65 -2.41
C LEU A 115 -10.63 4.14 -2.04
N THR A 116 -10.64 5.06 -3.01
CA THR A 116 -10.59 6.51 -2.74
C THR A 116 -11.67 6.98 -1.77
N GLU A 117 -12.89 6.48 -1.90
CA GLU A 117 -13.99 6.80 -0.98
C GLU A 117 -13.69 6.35 0.45
N ARG A 118 -13.11 5.15 0.61
CA ARG A 118 -12.71 4.59 1.91
C ARG A 118 -11.59 5.37 2.55
N TYR A 119 -10.61 5.83 1.78
CA TYR A 119 -9.56 6.71 2.30
C TYR A 119 -10.10 8.04 2.79
N VAL A 120 -11.08 8.62 2.10
CA VAL A 120 -11.73 9.84 2.55
C VAL A 120 -12.53 9.60 3.83
N GLU A 121 -13.28 8.50 3.92
CA GLU A 121 -13.98 8.08 5.14
C GLU A 121 -13.00 7.93 6.31
N ASP A 122 -11.90 7.21 6.12
CA ASP A 122 -10.87 7.01 7.14
C ASP A 122 -10.26 8.33 7.60
N ILE A 123 -9.89 9.23 6.69
CA ILE A 123 -9.33 10.54 7.06
C ILE A 123 -10.37 11.39 7.80
N LEU A 124 -11.64 11.35 7.40
CA LEU A 124 -12.68 12.12 8.08
C LEU A 124 -13.01 11.56 9.47
N ALA A 125 -12.90 10.24 9.64
CA ALA A 125 -13.05 9.54 10.91
C ALA A 125 -11.81 9.65 11.81
N LEU A 126 -10.62 9.78 11.22
CA LEU A 126 -9.35 10.09 11.89
C LEU A 126 -9.25 11.60 12.08
N LEU A 127 -9.93 12.10 13.10
CA LEU A 127 -9.77 13.36 13.87
C LEU A 127 -11.10 13.64 14.56
#